data_AF-A0A8G1UHE8-F1
#
_entry.id   AF-A0A8G1UHE8-F1
#
_cell.length_a   1.000
_cell.length_b   1.000
_cell.length_c   1.000
_cell.angle_alpha   90.00
_cell.angle_beta   90.00
_cell.angle_gamma   90.00
#
_symmetry.space_group_name_H-M   'P 1'
#
loop_
_entity.id
_entity.type
_entity.pdbx_description
1 polymer ?
#
loop_
_entity_poly.entity_id
_entity_poly.type
_entity_poly.pdbx_seq_one_letter_code
_entity_poly.pdbx_strand_id
1 'polypeptide(L)'
;MINGIDRGPSRHDSHRTITLPEWESYGVPLLRAPREFVTELHLRHLPQPGTTVVAVLSAENRVVASASFGVRPQFDDGWDHRNALLGHLRRVTPHDLKRSRPSRTAVLLRCREGGPDWTEQDGAWMWALRAAAELHGLRCGPYLTLTPAGWQSLGDGRRGRNPHSGSWELGPVHTVTELPPRLPRGVPTAADGPPLPQQPTVAPVTSLSAIRALEGVNDGRSARRTAAR
;
A
#
# COMPACT_ATOMS: atom_id res chain seq x y z
N MET A 1 -56.19 -7.36 26.30
CA MET A 1 -55.21 -6.80 27.25
C MET A 1 -53.82 -7.32 26.91
N ILE A 2 -53.05 -6.59 26.10
CA ILE A 2 -51.58 -6.64 26.10
C ILE A 2 -51.13 -5.20 25.78
N ASN A 3 -50.68 -4.46 26.79
CA ASN A 3 -50.02 -3.17 26.61
C ASN A 3 -48.58 -3.45 26.14
N GLY A 4 -48.35 -3.36 24.83
CA GLY A 4 -47.00 -3.28 24.29
C GLY A 4 -46.41 -1.92 24.66
N ILE A 5 -45.47 -1.92 25.59
CA ILE A 5 -44.75 -0.71 26.01
C ILE A 5 -44.01 -0.16 24.79
N ASP A 6 -44.53 0.94 24.27
CA ASP A 6 -43.85 1.81 23.32
C ASP A 6 -42.59 2.37 24.01
N ARG A 7 -41.47 1.66 23.85
CA ARG A 7 -40.16 2.20 24.20
C ARG A 7 -39.77 3.14 23.07
N GLY A 8 -40.19 4.40 23.20
CA GLY A 8 -39.71 5.49 22.37
C GLY A 8 -38.16 5.50 22.32
N PRO A 9 -37.57 6.14 21.28
CA PRO A 9 -36.14 6.09 21.03
C PRO A 9 -35.37 6.48 22.30
N SER A 10 -34.60 5.53 22.81
CA SER A 10 -33.85 5.71 24.05
C SER A 10 -32.84 6.83 23.84
N ARG A 11 -33.00 7.93 24.59
CA ARG A 11 -32.16 9.16 24.56
C ARG A 11 -30.67 8.92 24.85
N HIS A 12 -30.21 7.68 24.93
CA HIS A 12 -28.82 7.30 25.23
C HIS A 12 -28.08 6.74 24.00
N ASP A 13 -28.76 6.56 22.86
CA ASP A 13 -28.17 6.04 21.61
C ASP A 13 -27.83 7.15 20.60
N SER A 14 -28.45 8.33 20.73
CA SER A 14 -28.27 9.47 19.83
C SER A 14 -26.89 10.13 19.88
N HIS A 15 -26.06 9.82 20.89
CA HIS A 15 -24.70 10.33 20.98
C HIS A 15 -23.63 9.35 20.48
N ARG A 16 -23.99 8.15 20.01
CA ARG A 16 -23.01 7.14 19.55
C ARG A 16 -23.02 6.90 18.05
N THR A 17 -24.04 7.39 17.37
CA THR A 17 -24.25 7.17 15.94
C THR A 17 -24.32 8.53 15.25
N ILE A 18 -23.37 8.78 14.36
CA ILE A 18 -23.33 9.96 13.50
C ILE A 18 -23.97 9.60 12.16
N THR A 19 -24.85 10.46 11.65
CA THR A 19 -25.43 10.29 10.31
C THR A 19 -24.42 10.68 9.22
N LEU A 20 -24.62 10.19 7.99
CA LEU A 20 -23.72 10.55 6.87
C LEU A 20 -23.66 12.08 6.61
N PRO A 21 -24.78 12.83 6.58
CA PRO A 21 -24.73 14.29 6.41
C PRO A 21 -23.99 15.00 7.55
N GLU A 22 -24.13 14.52 8.78
CA GLU A 22 -23.35 15.05 9.92
C GLU A 22 -21.87 14.76 9.75
N TRP A 23 -21.49 13.58 9.26
CA TRP A 23 -20.09 13.23 8.97
C TRP A 23 -19.49 14.16 7.90
N GLU A 24 -20.24 14.44 6.84
CA GLU A 24 -19.83 15.36 5.78
C GLU A 24 -19.67 16.80 6.27
N SER A 25 -20.50 17.24 7.23
CA SER A 25 -20.43 18.59 7.80
C SER A 25 -19.12 18.90 8.53
N TYR A 26 -18.35 17.88 8.94
CA TYR A 26 -17.04 18.08 9.57
C TYR A 26 -15.96 18.57 8.59
N GLY A 27 -16.24 18.54 7.29
CA GLY A 27 -15.37 19.08 6.25
C GLY A 27 -14.01 18.40 6.13
N VAL A 28 -13.23 18.84 5.13
CA VAL A 28 -11.85 18.36 4.91
C VAL A 28 -10.89 19.32 5.62
N PRO A 29 -10.17 18.89 6.66
CA PRO A 29 -9.22 19.76 7.34
C PRO A 29 -7.98 19.97 6.47
N LEU A 30 -7.60 21.23 6.27
CA LEU A 30 -6.36 21.59 5.59
C LEU A 30 -5.15 21.26 6.45
N LEU A 31 -4.06 20.80 5.81
CA LEU A 31 -2.78 20.62 6.49
C LEU A 31 -2.27 21.96 7.02
N ARG A 32 -1.86 22.02 8.29
CA ARG A 32 -1.28 23.23 8.89
C ARG A 32 0.06 23.60 8.24
N ALA A 33 0.90 22.60 7.99
CA ALA A 33 2.29 22.73 7.57
C ALA A 33 2.59 21.66 6.50
N PRO A 34 2.11 21.82 5.26
CA PRO A 34 2.15 20.76 4.25
C PRO A 34 3.59 20.41 3.84
N ARG A 35 4.50 21.38 3.77
CA ARG A 35 5.90 21.13 3.42
C ARG A 35 6.58 20.23 4.44
N GLU A 36 6.42 20.56 5.71
CA GLU A 36 6.98 19.83 6.84
C GLU A 36 6.38 18.42 6.92
N PHE A 37 5.07 18.30 6.71
CA PHE A 37 4.37 17.02 6.65
C PHE A 37 4.90 16.13 5.52
N VAL A 38 5.02 16.64 4.29
CA VAL A 38 5.55 15.88 3.16
C VAL A 38 7.01 15.50 3.40
N THR A 39 7.82 16.40 3.96
CA THR A 39 9.22 16.13 4.30
C THR A 39 9.33 15.00 5.33
N GLU A 40 8.50 15.02 6.37
CA GLU A 40 8.46 13.98 7.40
C GLU A 40 8.09 12.61 6.81
N LEU A 41 7.02 12.55 6.01
CA LEU A 41 6.62 11.31 5.35
C LEU A 41 7.66 10.81 4.35
N HIS A 42 8.31 11.72 3.62
CA HIS A 42 9.37 11.36 2.69
C HIS A 42 10.56 10.73 3.41
N LEU A 43 11.04 11.34 4.50
CA LEU A 43 12.13 10.78 5.30
C LEU A 43 11.76 9.45 5.95
N ARG A 44 10.51 9.30 6.40
CA ARG A 44 10.02 8.08 7.06
C ARG A 44 9.84 6.90 6.11
N HIS A 45 9.31 7.16 4.91
CA HIS A 45 8.90 6.11 3.98
C HIS A 45 9.81 5.94 2.77
N LEU A 46 10.68 6.92 2.48
CA LEU A 46 11.53 7.00 1.27
C LEU A 46 10.79 6.51 0.01
N PRO A 47 9.62 7.10 -0.31
CA PRO A 47 8.72 6.52 -1.28
C PRO A 47 9.29 6.61 -2.69
N GLN A 48 9.50 5.47 -3.33
CA GLN A 48 9.82 5.38 -4.75
C GLN A 48 8.58 5.70 -5.61
N PRO A 49 8.75 6.16 -6.86
CA PRO A 49 7.66 6.26 -7.83
C PRO A 49 6.88 4.94 -7.92
N GLY A 50 5.55 5.01 -7.84
CA GLY A 50 4.68 3.84 -7.66
C GLY A 50 4.20 3.61 -6.22
N THR A 51 4.84 4.24 -5.23
CA THR A 51 4.47 4.12 -3.82
C THR A 51 3.33 5.06 -3.44
N THR A 52 2.41 4.56 -2.63
CA THR A 52 1.38 5.32 -1.93
C THR A 52 1.66 5.28 -0.44
N VAL A 53 1.54 6.43 0.23
CA VAL A 53 1.68 6.54 1.68
C VAL A 53 0.38 7.06 2.26
N VAL A 54 -0.25 6.28 3.12
CA VAL A 54 -1.38 6.74 3.93
C VAL A 54 -0.86 7.15 5.31
N ALA A 55 -1.27 8.31 5.79
CA ALA A 55 -0.94 8.81 7.12
C ALA A 55 -2.22 9.17 7.88
N VAL A 56 -2.16 9.03 9.20
CA VAL A 56 -3.24 9.43 10.11
C VAL A 56 -2.72 10.53 11.01
N LEU A 57 -3.45 11.64 11.04
CA LEU A 57 -3.18 12.80 11.89
C LEU A 57 -4.05 12.77 13.15
N SER A 58 -3.48 13.20 14.27
CA SER A 58 -4.24 13.56 15.47
C SER A 58 -5.07 14.84 15.25
N ALA A 59 -5.87 15.22 16.25
CA ALA A 59 -6.61 16.48 16.25
C ALA A 59 -5.67 17.71 16.19
N GLU A 60 -4.45 17.57 16.70
CA GLU A 60 -3.39 18.60 16.72
C GLU A 60 -2.57 18.63 15.41
N ASN A 61 -3.01 17.93 14.35
CA ASN A 61 -2.31 17.82 13.07
C ASN A 61 -0.90 17.19 13.17
N ARG A 62 -0.72 16.21 14.06
CA ARG A 62 0.53 15.43 14.18
C ARG A 62 0.35 14.03 13.61
N VAL A 63 1.34 13.51 12.89
CA VAL A 63 1.31 12.13 12.37
C VAL A 63 1.35 11.15 13.54
N VAL A 64 0.28 10.38 13.74
CA VAL A 64 0.19 9.34 14.77
C VAL A 64 0.43 7.94 14.22
N ALA A 65 0.21 7.76 12.92
CA ALA A 65 0.44 6.49 12.23
C ALA A 65 0.64 6.74 10.74
N SER A 66 1.39 5.87 10.07
CA SER A 66 1.53 5.92 8.62
C SER A 66 1.96 4.55 8.07
N ALA A 67 1.63 4.30 6.80
CA ALA A 67 2.02 3.10 6.07
C ALA A 67 2.30 3.45 4.61
N SER A 68 3.38 2.89 4.06
CA SER A 68 3.67 2.91 2.63
C SER A 68 3.29 1.56 2.00
N PHE A 69 2.80 1.60 0.77
CA PHE A 69 2.46 0.42 -0.01
C PHE A 69 2.47 0.73 -1.51
N GLY A 70 2.80 -0.28 -2.31
CA GLY A 70 2.60 -0.25 -3.75
C GLY A 70 1.22 -0.79 -4.11
N VAL A 71 0.68 -0.34 -5.24
CA VAL A 71 -0.55 -0.89 -5.81
C VAL A 71 -0.20 -1.68 -7.06
N ARG A 72 -0.86 -2.83 -7.23
CA ARG A 72 -0.63 -3.70 -8.39
C ARG A 72 -1.09 -2.98 -9.66
N PRO A 73 -0.40 -3.15 -10.79
CA PRO A 73 -0.79 -2.50 -12.06
C PRO A 73 -2.22 -2.82 -12.52
N GLN A 74 -2.75 -3.97 -12.11
CA GLN A 74 -4.11 -4.43 -12.42
C GLN A 74 -5.22 -3.72 -11.61
N PHE A 75 -4.85 -2.91 -10.62
CA PHE A 75 -5.79 -2.12 -9.82
C PHE A 75 -5.77 -0.69 -10.35
N ASP A 76 -6.74 -0.35 -11.19
CA ASP A 76 -6.89 0.97 -11.81
C ASP A 76 -8.06 1.76 -11.19
N ASP A 77 -9.09 1.06 -10.70
CA ASP A 77 -10.29 1.69 -10.18
C ASP A 77 -10.20 2.17 -8.73
N GLY A 78 -11.14 3.04 -8.34
CA GLY A 78 -11.21 3.56 -6.97
C GLY A 78 -11.53 2.49 -5.92
N TRP A 79 -12.23 1.42 -6.27
CA TRP A 79 -12.67 0.38 -5.34
C TRP A 79 -11.49 -0.42 -4.81
N ASP A 80 -10.57 -0.80 -5.68
CA ASP A 80 -9.35 -1.50 -5.30
C ASP A 80 -8.43 -0.62 -4.43
N HIS A 81 -8.27 0.66 -4.80
CA HIS A 81 -7.52 1.62 -3.98
C HIS A 81 -8.12 1.76 -2.58
N ARG A 82 -9.45 1.80 -2.46
CA ARG A 82 -10.15 1.87 -1.17
C ARG A 82 -9.86 0.63 -0.33
N ASN A 83 -9.92 -0.55 -0.93
CA ASN A 83 -9.65 -1.80 -0.20
C ASN A 83 -8.19 -1.88 0.26
N ALA A 84 -7.24 -1.43 -0.58
CA ALA A 84 -5.84 -1.30 -0.19
C ALA A 84 -5.66 -0.34 1.00
N LEU A 85 -6.26 0.86 0.92
CA LEU A 85 -6.21 1.84 2.02
C LEU A 85 -6.77 1.28 3.33
N LEU A 86 -7.93 0.64 3.29
CA LEU A 86 -8.53 0.03 4.48
C LEU A 86 -7.64 -1.06 5.08
N GLY A 87 -7.02 -1.89 4.23
CA GLY A 87 -6.08 -2.93 4.66
C GLY A 87 -4.90 -2.35 5.45
N HIS A 88 -4.37 -1.20 5.04
CA HIS A 88 -3.28 -0.53 5.73
C HIS A 88 -3.74 0.26 6.97
N LEU A 89 -4.84 1.01 6.88
CA LEU A 89 -5.40 1.76 8.00
C LEU A 89 -5.70 0.86 9.20
N ARG A 90 -6.30 -0.31 8.98
CA ARG A 90 -6.60 -1.31 10.02
C ARG A 90 -5.35 -1.86 10.73
N ARG A 91 -4.18 -1.81 10.09
CA ARG A 91 -2.92 -2.27 10.70
C ARG A 91 -2.25 -1.20 11.54
N VAL A 92 -2.38 0.07 11.15
CA VAL A 92 -1.61 1.17 11.76
C VAL A 92 -2.40 2.02 12.76
N THR A 93 -3.73 2.04 12.66
CA THR A 93 -4.59 2.78 13.59
C THR A 93 -5.88 2.02 13.90
N PRO A 94 -6.31 1.93 15.18
CA PRO A 94 -7.65 1.46 15.51
C PRO A 94 -8.73 2.28 14.78
N HIS A 95 -9.83 1.63 14.38
CA HIS A 95 -10.94 2.35 13.74
C HIS A 95 -11.67 3.25 14.75
N ASP A 96 -12.19 4.37 14.28
CA ASP A 96 -12.89 5.37 15.10
C ASP A 96 -14.42 5.30 14.95
N LEU A 97 -14.96 4.26 14.32
CA LEU A 97 -16.40 4.06 14.04
C LEU A 97 -17.34 4.19 15.26
N LYS A 98 -16.85 3.97 16.48
CA LYS A 98 -17.64 4.09 17.72
C LYS A 98 -17.69 5.52 18.28
N ARG A 99 -16.98 6.47 17.66
CA ARG A 99 -16.89 7.86 18.11
C ARG A 99 -17.96 8.69 17.42
N SER A 100 -18.61 9.56 18.20
CA SER A 100 -19.61 10.51 17.72
C SER A 100 -19.03 11.59 16.81
N ARG A 101 -17.72 11.84 16.91
CA ARG A 101 -16.99 12.79 16.07
C ARG A 101 -15.69 12.16 15.58
N PRO A 102 -15.36 12.27 14.29
CA PRO A 102 -14.06 11.90 13.78
C PRO A 102 -12.94 12.67 14.50
N SER A 103 -12.05 11.93 15.17
CA SER A 103 -10.99 12.54 16.00
C SER A 103 -9.66 12.67 15.28
N ARG A 104 -9.49 11.88 14.22
CA ARG A 104 -8.27 11.77 13.42
C ARG A 104 -8.58 11.99 11.96
N THR A 105 -7.57 12.34 11.19
CA THR A 105 -7.71 12.65 9.76
C THR A 105 -6.81 11.71 8.95
N ALA A 106 -7.35 11.05 7.93
CA ALA A 106 -6.57 10.31 6.95
C ALA A 106 -6.04 11.25 5.86
N VAL A 107 -4.75 11.17 5.56
CA VAL A 107 -4.08 11.95 4.51
C VAL A 107 -3.37 10.97 3.59
N LEU A 108 -3.37 11.25 2.30
CA LEU A 108 -2.76 10.38 1.30
C LEU A 108 -1.66 11.12 0.54
N LEU A 109 -0.50 10.49 0.38
CA LEU A 109 0.61 10.96 -0.43
C LEU A 109 0.91 9.92 -1.52
N ARG A 110 0.81 10.30 -2.78
CA ARG A 110 1.09 9.45 -3.93
C ARG A 110 2.42 9.87 -4.58
N CYS A 111 3.44 9.01 -4.49
CA CYS A 111 4.70 9.21 -5.20
C CYS A 111 4.62 8.61 -6.60
N ARG A 112 4.53 9.43 -7.63
CA ARG A 112 4.32 8.99 -9.00
C ARG A 112 5.26 9.68 -9.98
N GLU A 113 5.45 9.03 -11.12
CA GLU A 113 6.07 9.66 -12.28
C GLU A 113 5.11 10.68 -12.94
N GLY A 114 5.67 11.43 -13.89
CA GLY A 114 4.93 12.39 -14.72
C GLY A 114 4.84 13.79 -14.11
N GLY A 115 3.97 14.62 -14.71
CA GLY A 115 3.82 16.02 -14.33
C GLY A 115 2.93 16.26 -13.09
N PRO A 116 2.88 17.50 -12.59
CA PRO A 116 1.98 17.89 -11.49
C PRO A 116 0.51 17.93 -11.91
N ASP A 117 0.21 17.79 -13.21
CA ASP A 117 -1.14 17.87 -13.72
C ASP A 117 -2.04 16.76 -13.17
N TRP A 118 -3.32 17.10 -13.04
CA TRP A 118 -4.35 16.17 -12.58
C TRP A 118 -4.51 15.01 -13.56
N THR A 119 -4.71 13.82 -13.03
CA THR A 119 -4.98 12.59 -13.80
C THR A 119 -6.25 11.90 -13.30
N GLU A 120 -6.87 11.07 -14.14
CA GLU A 120 -8.01 10.24 -13.72
C GLU A 120 -7.66 9.35 -12.52
N GLN A 121 -6.41 8.88 -12.47
CA GLN A 121 -5.88 8.11 -11.37
C GLN A 121 -5.86 8.90 -10.06
N ASP A 122 -5.56 10.20 -10.10
CA ASP A 122 -5.66 11.08 -8.92
C ASP A 122 -7.12 11.17 -8.44
N GLY A 123 -8.09 11.23 -9.36
CA GLY A 123 -9.52 11.17 -9.04
C GLY A 123 -9.93 9.86 -8.34
N ALA A 124 -9.46 8.71 -8.84
CA ALA A 124 -9.72 7.41 -8.23
C ALA A 124 -9.13 7.31 -6.81
N TRP A 125 -7.92 7.84 -6.59
CA TRP A 125 -7.30 7.90 -5.26
C TRP A 125 -8.01 8.83 -4.28
N MET A 126 -8.47 10.00 -4.75
CA MET A 126 -9.25 10.93 -3.92
C MET A 126 -10.58 10.31 -3.49
N TRP A 127 -11.28 9.64 -4.42
CA TRP A 127 -12.49 8.89 -4.09
C TRP A 127 -12.21 7.79 -3.07
N ALA A 128 -11.16 7.00 -3.30
CA ALA A 128 -10.76 5.92 -2.43
C ALA A 128 -10.40 6.39 -1.01
N LEU A 129 -9.70 7.51 -0.89
CA LEU A 129 -9.37 8.14 0.40
C LEU A 129 -10.64 8.52 1.17
N ARG A 130 -11.60 9.18 0.51
CA ARG A 130 -12.88 9.54 1.15
C ARG A 130 -13.61 8.31 1.64
N ALA A 131 -13.81 7.32 0.77
CA ALA A 131 -14.54 6.10 1.11
C ALA A 131 -13.84 5.29 2.21
N ALA A 132 -12.50 5.19 2.19
CA ALA A 132 -11.74 4.49 3.22
C ALA A 132 -11.77 5.24 4.56
N ALA A 133 -11.68 6.57 4.56
CA ALA A 133 -11.78 7.39 5.76
C ALA A 133 -13.14 7.22 6.45
N GLU A 134 -14.23 7.27 5.67
CA GLU A 134 -15.60 7.06 6.15
C GLU A 134 -15.75 5.68 6.79
N LEU A 135 -15.37 4.62 6.07
CA LEU A 135 -15.45 3.24 6.57
C LEU A 135 -14.53 2.95 7.77
N HIS A 136 -13.51 3.78 8.02
CA HIS A 136 -12.62 3.65 9.17
C HIS A 136 -12.95 4.62 10.32
N GLY A 137 -13.93 5.51 10.13
CA GLY A 137 -14.33 6.53 11.11
C GLY A 137 -13.38 7.72 11.24
N LEU A 138 -12.57 8.00 10.22
CA LEU A 138 -11.61 9.11 10.17
C LEU A 138 -12.19 10.30 9.37
N ARG A 139 -11.66 11.51 9.50
CA ARG A 139 -11.92 12.59 8.53
C ARG A 139 -11.15 12.32 7.23
N CYS A 140 -11.77 12.61 6.09
CA CYS A 140 -11.05 12.70 4.83
C CYS A 140 -10.17 13.96 4.85
N GLY A 141 -8.85 13.80 4.73
CA GLY A 141 -7.88 14.89 4.61
C GLY A 141 -7.42 15.10 3.17
N PRO A 142 -6.34 15.88 2.96
CA PRO A 142 -5.88 16.18 1.62
C PRO A 142 -5.22 14.98 0.93
N TYR A 143 -5.27 15.04 -0.40
CA TYR A 143 -4.52 14.19 -1.31
C TYR A 143 -3.32 14.96 -1.84
N LEU A 144 -2.13 14.41 -1.63
CA LEU A 144 -0.86 14.97 -2.04
C LEU A 144 -0.25 14.11 -3.15
N THR A 145 0.33 14.76 -4.15
CA THR A 145 1.21 14.10 -5.12
C THR A 145 2.65 14.48 -4.85
N LEU A 146 3.55 13.54 -5.08
CA LEU A 146 5.00 13.73 -5.11
C LEU A 146 5.47 13.28 -6.50
N THR A 147 5.93 14.25 -7.29
CA THR A 147 6.34 14.08 -8.70
C THR A 147 7.78 14.55 -8.87
N PRO A 148 8.43 14.37 -10.04
CA PRO A 148 9.74 14.95 -10.29
C PRO A 148 9.78 16.47 -10.16
N ALA A 149 8.65 17.16 -10.39
CA ALA A 149 8.53 18.62 -10.23
C ALA A 149 8.42 19.08 -8.75
N GLY A 150 8.26 18.14 -7.82
CA GLY A 150 8.04 18.40 -6.40
C GLY A 150 6.70 17.86 -5.90
N TRP A 151 6.29 18.35 -4.73
CA TRP A 151 5.03 17.98 -4.10
C TRP A 151 3.93 19.01 -4.37
N GLN A 152 2.69 18.52 -4.40
CA GLN A 152 1.50 19.34 -4.53
C GLN A 152 0.36 18.77 -3.71
N SER A 153 -0.42 19.65 -3.10
CA SER A 153 -1.68 19.34 -2.42
C SER A 153 -2.83 19.66 -3.37
N LEU A 154 -3.56 18.61 -3.76
CA LEU A 154 -4.72 18.74 -4.61
C LEU A 154 -5.91 19.18 -3.75
N GLY A 155 -6.60 20.23 -4.20
CA GLY A 155 -7.75 20.84 -3.52
C GLY A 155 -7.46 22.18 -2.84
N ASP A 156 -6.22 22.46 -2.44
CA ASP A 156 -5.84 23.76 -1.87
C ASP A 156 -4.73 24.50 -2.63
N GLY A 157 -4.17 23.88 -3.68
CA GLY A 157 -3.21 24.48 -4.61
C GLY A 157 -1.80 24.67 -4.06
N ARG A 158 -1.54 24.27 -2.81
CA ARG A 158 -0.22 24.42 -2.18
C ARG A 158 0.76 23.44 -2.78
N ARG A 159 1.99 23.91 -3.07
CA ARG A 159 3.03 23.11 -3.72
C ARG A 159 4.43 23.54 -3.28
N GLY A 160 5.41 22.68 -3.53
CA GLY A 160 6.82 22.98 -3.30
C GLY A 160 7.73 22.07 -4.10
N ARG A 161 8.94 22.54 -4.42
CA ARG A 161 9.90 21.77 -5.25
C ARG A 161 10.55 20.60 -4.52
N ASN A 162 10.67 20.68 -3.20
CA ASN A 162 11.34 19.68 -2.36
C ASN A 162 10.43 19.27 -1.18
N PRO A 163 10.39 17.98 -0.83
CA PRO A 163 10.98 16.85 -1.57
C PRO A 163 10.29 16.62 -2.92
N HIS A 164 10.90 15.84 -3.81
CA HIS A 164 10.34 15.40 -5.09
C HIS A 164 10.47 13.88 -5.23
N SER A 165 9.83 13.27 -6.24
CA SER A 165 9.74 11.81 -6.37
C SER A 165 11.07 11.11 -6.63
N GLY A 166 12.14 11.84 -6.97
CA GLY A 166 13.50 11.33 -7.13
C GLY A 166 14.39 11.50 -5.89
N SER A 167 13.90 12.20 -4.86
CA SER A 167 14.69 12.44 -3.64
C SER A 167 14.90 11.18 -2.79
N TRP A 168 14.28 10.04 -3.13
CA TRP A 168 14.49 8.76 -2.44
C TRP A 168 15.90 8.20 -2.64
N GLU A 169 16.54 8.49 -3.79
CA GLU A 169 17.91 8.05 -4.11
C GLU A 169 18.96 8.71 -3.20
N LEU A 170 18.60 9.84 -2.60
CA LEU A 170 19.45 10.62 -1.68
C LEU A 170 19.32 10.17 -0.22
N GLY A 171 18.47 9.18 0.08
CA GLY A 171 18.34 8.61 1.41
C GLY A 171 19.54 7.73 1.79
N PRO A 172 19.87 7.56 3.08
CA PRO A 172 20.87 6.58 3.50
C PRO A 172 20.47 5.21 2.96
N VAL A 173 21.34 4.60 2.15
CA VAL A 173 21.11 3.23 1.67
C VAL A 173 21.17 2.31 2.88
N HIS A 174 20.03 1.92 3.43
CA HIS A 174 19.95 0.81 4.35
C HIS A 174 20.05 -0.49 3.53
N THR A 175 21.26 -0.81 3.07
CA THR A 175 21.54 -2.13 2.51
C THR A 175 21.37 -3.15 3.64
N VAL A 176 20.20 -3.80 3.69
CA VAL A 176 20.10 -5.10 4.37
C VAL A 176 20.99 -6.04 3.56
N THR A 177 22.23 -6.17 4.00
CA THR A 177 23.26 -6.88 3.23
C THR A 177 23.06 -8.40 3.33
N GLU A 178 22.28 -8.87 4.31
CA GLU A 178 21.92 -10.28 4.41
C GLU A 178 20.62 -10.45 5.20
N LEU A 179 19.65 -11.16 4.62
CA LEU A 179 18.63 -11.82 5.41
C LEU A 179 19.28 -13.06 6.02
N PRO A 180 19.22 -13.31 7.33
CA PRO A 180 19.78 -14.52 7.91
C PRO A 180 19.18 -15.74 7.20
N PRO A 181 19.99 -16.73 6.77
CA PRO A 181 19.47 -17.91 6.13
C PRO A 181 18.45 -18.56 7.07
N ARG A 182 17.25 -18.83 6.54
CA ARG A 182 16.23 -19.55 7.29
C ARG A 182 16.75 -20.95 7.56
N LEU A 183 17.25 -21.18 8.77
CA LEU A 183 17.57 -22.53 9.22
C LEU A 183 16.26 -23.35 9.23
N PRO A 184 16.19 -24.50 8.54
CA PRO A 184 15.05 -25.39 8.58
C PRO A 184 14.79 -25.78 10.04
N ARG A 185 13.57 -25.50 10.50
CA ARG A 185 13.12 -25.83 11.85
C ARG A 185 12.94 -27.34 11.98
N GLY A 186 13.82 -27.97 12.75
CA GLY A 186 13.59 -29.21 13.48
C GLY A 186 13.49 -30.48 12.65
N VAL A 187 14.59 -31.24 12.61
CA VAL A 187 14.53 -32.70 12.52
C VAL A 187 14.97 -33.22 13.89
N PRO A 188 14.18 -34.06 14.59
CA PRO A 188 14.63 -34.68 15.83
C PRO A 188 15.79 -35.62 15.51
N THR A 189 16.88 -35.48 16.27
CA THR A 189 17.99 -36.44 16.34
C THR A 189 17.47 -37.81 16.78
N ALA A 190 17.52 -38.78 15.88
CA ALA A 190 17.50 -40.20 16.21
C ALA A 190 18.73 -40.85 15.57
N ALA A 191 19.45 -41.59 16.39
CA ALA A 191 20.72 -42.25 16.10
C ALA A 191 20.57 -43.42 15.10
N ASP A 192 21.71 -43.73 14.46
CA ASP A 192 22.12 -44.95 13.76
C ASP A 192 21.30 -45.47 12.56
N GLY A 193 21.87 -45.30 11.36
CA GLY A 193 21.54 -46.02 10.13
C GLY A 193 22.57 -45.75 9.00
N PRO A 194 22.91 -46.74 8.15
CA PRO A 194 24.06 -46.69 7.23
C PRO A 194 23.87 -45.71 6.05
N PRO A 195 24.95 -45.28 5.36
CA PRO A 195 24.91 -44.13 4.48
C PRO A 195 24.08 -44.38 3.23
N LEU A 196 23.10 -43.50 2.99
CA LEU A 196 22.36 -43.42 1.72
C LEU A 196 23.21 -42.70 0.66
N PRO A 197 23.05 -43.05 -0.63
CA PRO A 197 23.87 -42.54 -1.72
C PRO A 197 23.73 -41.04 -1.91
N GLN A 198 24.86 -40.39 -2.20
CA GLN A 198 24.99 -38.95 -2.42
C GLN A 198 24.01 -38.47 -3.51
N GLN A 199 23.05 -37.62 -3.13
CA GLN A 199 22.29 -36.84 -4.10
C GLN A 199 23.19 -35.77 -4.73
N PRO A 200 23.10 -35.55 -6.05
CA PRO A 200 23.96 -34.61 -6.75
C PRO A 200 23.70 -33.17 -6.30
N THR A 201 24.79 -32.41 -6.15
CA THR A 201 24.78 -30.97 -5.92
C THR A 201 24.01 -30.28 -7.03
N VAL A 202 22.84 -29.74 -6.72
CA VAL A 202 22.13 -28.84 -7.63
C VAL A 202 22.92 -27.52 -7.66
N ALA A 203 23.71 -27.33 -8.71
CA ALA A 203 24.40 -26.09 -8.97
C ALA A 203 23.37 -24.97 -9.25
N PRO A 204 23.57 -23.74 -8.74
CA PRO A 204 22.76 -22.60 -9.12
C PRO A 204 22.90 -22.35 -10.63
N VAL A 205 21.77 -22.24 -11.32
CA VAL A 205 21.70 -21.96 -12.76
C VAL A 205 22.04 -20.49 -13.01
N THR A 206 23.31 -20.15 -12.84
CA THR A 206 23.90 -18.85 -13.25
C THR A 206 25.32 -19.03 -13.78
N SER A 207 25.59 -20.14 -14.46
CA SER A 207 26.83 -20.33 -15.21
C SER A 207 26.56 -20.50 -16.70
N LEU A 208 27.22 -19.66 -17.49
CA LEU A 208 27.08 -19.47 -18.94
C LEU A 208 27.40 -20.76 -19.75
N SER A 209 28.03 -21.75 -19.12
CA SER A 209 28.30 -23.08 -19.65
C SER A 209 27.05 -23.98 -19.76
N ALA A 210 26.00 -23.74 -18.96
CA ALA A 210 24.75 -24.51 -19.04
C ALA A 210 23.88 -24.09 -20.25
N ILE A 211 23.96 -22.83 -20.68
CA ILE A 211 23.20 -22.29 -21.82
C ILE A 211 23.71 -22.92 -23.14
N ARG A 212 25.02 -23.12 -23.26
CA ARG A 212 25.64 -23.67 -24.47
C ARG A 212 25.39 -25.18 -24.68
N ALA A 213 24.88 -25.89 -23.67
CA ALA A 213 24.52 -27.31 -23.77
C ALA A 213 23.10 -27.55 -24.32
N LEU A 214 22.25 -26.51 -24.38
CA LEU A 214 20.88 -26.60 -24.88
C LEU A 214 20.74 -26.27 -26.38
N GLU A 215 21.78 -25.71 -27.02
CA GLU A 215 21.76 -25.33 -28.44
C GLU A 215 22.20 -26.46 -29.39
N GLY A 216 22.49 -27.66 -28.87
CA GLY A 216 23.10 -28.76 -29.62
C GLY A 216 22.17 -29.85 -30.18
N VAL A 217 20.84 -29.65 -30.27
CA VAL A 217 19.92 -30.65 -30.84
C VAL A 217 18.93 -30.00 -31.79
N ASN A 218 19.40 -29.62 -32.97
CA ASN A 218 18.53 -29.51 -34.13
C ASN A 218 19.34 -29.89 -35.37
N ASP A 219 19.26 -31.15 -35.79
CA ASP A 219 19.32 -31.48 -37.21
C ASP A 219 18.88 -32.92 -37.50
N GLY A 220 17.83 -33.01 -38.32
CA GLY A 220 17.75 -33.95 -39.44
C GLY A 220 17.42 -35.42 -39.16
N ARG A 221 16.15 -35.81 -39.38
CA ARG A 221 15.91 -37.04 -40.15
C ARG A 221 14.61 -37.02 -40.96
N SER A 222 14.82 -36.87 -42.27
CA SER A 222 13.91 -37.19 -43.36
C SER A 222 13.35 -38.61 -43.25
N ALA A 223 12.04 -38.78 -43.43
CA ALA A 223 11.41 -40.08 -43.68
C ALA A 223 10.79 -40.09 -45.09
N ARG A 224 11.31 -41.00 -45.92
CA ARG A 224 10.97 -41.24 -47.32
C ARG A 224 9.64 -41.97 -47.48
N ARG A 225 8.97 -41.68 -48.61
CA ARG A 225 7.87 -42.44 -49.24
C ARG A 225 8.28 -43.89 -49.53
N THR A 226 7.34 -44.84 -49.39
CA THR A 226 7.08 -45.90 -50.38
C THR A 226 5.67 -46.49 -50.23
N ALA A 227 5.15 -46.99 -51.35
CA ALA A 227 3.75 -47.26 -51.64
C ALA A 227 3.30 -48.74 -51.49
N ALA A 228 1.96 -48.89 -51.44
CA ALA A 228 1.10 -49.94 -51.99
C ALA A 228 1.27 -51.42 -51.57
N ARG A 229 0.16 -52.01 -51.09
CA ARG A 229 -0.61 -52.99 -51.86
C ARG A 229 -2.08 -52.97 -51.47
#